data_AF-A0A286CAF1-F1
#
_entry.id   AF-A0A286CAF1-F1
#
_cell.length_a   1.000
_cell.length_b   1.000
_cell.length_c   1.000
_cell.angle_alpha   90.00
_cell.angle_beta   90.00
_cell.angle_gamma   90.00
#
_symmetry.space_group_name_H-M   'P 1'
#
loop_
_entity.id
_entity.type
_entity.pdbx_description
1 polymer ?
#
loop_
_entity_poly.entity_id
_entity_poly.type
_entity_poly.pdbx_seq_one_letter_code
_entity_poly.pdbx_strand_id
1 'polypeptide(L)'
;MIVDKDKLAKTMEFWNQFLTRVKAKGQNPDVLAISYYPEWHGTPEALDLNLNTMATTHPGYEIDIAETAYPASGGDGSPLPNSPYPRTVQGQADAIRRVFQAANDVVDNRGSGVLVWEPAGYQPMFRAVPGLANTWEPHASINVFNAGRAKHILQDTVHTATVVGAAPKLPSSLHMLTTANNKIITVPVRWQPLPPGATDKPGEVTVTGTTGTGPVTAVIDVMPSLGEHDVTTS
;
A
#
# COMPACT_ATOMS: atom_id res chain seq x y z
N MET A 1 -8.71 10.11 -13.18
CA MET A 1 -9.00 11.33 -12.40
C MET A 1 -7.70 11.80 -11.75
N ILE A 2 -7.50 13.09 -11.54
CA ILE A 2 -6.28 13.61 -10.87
C ILE A 2 -6.62 13.98 -9.43
N VAL A 3 -5.73 13.63 -8.50
CA VAL A 3 -5.76 14.14 -7.13
C VAL A 3 -4.62 15.14 -6.98
N ASP A 4 -4.90 16.41 -7.23
CA ASP A 4 -3.91 17.47 -7.04
C ASP A 4 -3.48 17.56 -5.57
N LYS A 5 -2.25 18.04 -5.35
CA LYS A 5 -1.73 18.30 -4.00
C LYS A 5 -2.72 19.13 -3.18
N ASP A 6 -3.03 18.63 -1.98
CA ASP A 6 -3.97 19.25 -1.02
C ASP A 6 -5.41 19.40 -1.53
N LYS A 7 -5.82 18.64 -2.56
CA LYS A 7 -7.18 18.67 -3.14
C LYS A 7 -7.99 17.38 -2.91
N LEU A 8 -7.61 16.55 -1.93
CA LEU A 8 -8.33 15.32 -1.62
C LEU A 8 -9.83 15.57 -1.35
N ALA A 9 -10.18 16.56 -0.52
CA ALA A 9 -11.57 16.88 -0.23
C ALA A 9 -12.39 17.20 -1.50
N LYS A 10 -11.80 17.95 -2.44
CA LYS A 10 -12.46 18.28 -3.70
C LYS A 10 -12.58 17.06 -4.63
N THR A 11 -11.58 16.18 -4.61
CA THR A 11 -11.61 14.90 -5.32
C THR A 11 -12.73 14.00 -4.80
N MET A 12 -12.92 13.93 -3.47
CA MET A 12 -14.01 13.17 -2.87
C MET A 12 -15.38 13.77 -3.21
N GLU A 13 -15.49 15.10 -3.25
CA GLU A 13 -16.70 15.76 -3.75
C GLU A 13 -16.99 15.38 -5.21
N PHE A 14 -15.97 15.35 -6.07
CA PHE A 14 -16.10 14.89 -7.45
C PHE A 14 -16.61 13.45 -7.52
N TRP A 15 -15.97 12.51 -6.82
CA TRP A 15 -16.36 11.10 -6.87
C TRP A 15 -17.80 10.88 -6.38
N ASN A 16 -18.18 11.52 -5.28
CA ASN A 16 -19.56 11.47 -4.78
C ASN A 16 -20.57 11.93 -5.84
N GLN A 17 -20.31 13.07 -6.47
CA GLN A 17 -21.21 13.62 -7.48
C GLN A 17 -21.22 12.78 -8.77
N PHE A 18 -20.06 12.34 -9.23
CA PHE A 18 -19.90 11.53 -10.42
C PHE A 18 -20.66 10.21 -10.26
N LEU A 19 -20.38 9.46 -9.18
CA LEU A 19 -21.02 8.17 -8.90
C LEU A 19 -22.53 8.30 -8.76
N THR A 20 -23.02 9.36 -8.10
CA THR A 20 -24.46 9.63 -8.00
C THR A 20 -25.09 9.79 -9.38
N ARG A 21 -24.46 10.59 -10.26
CA ARG A 21 -25.01 10.89 -11.60
C ARG A 21 -24.96 9.70 -12.54
N VAL A 22 -23.86 8.94 -12.55
CA VAL A 22 -23.73 7.78 -13.45
C VAL A 22 -24.65 6.63 -13.03
N LYS A 23 -24.80 6.39 -11.72
CA LYS A 23 -25.76 5.40 -11.20
C LYS A 23 -27.21 5.76 -11.50
N ALA A 24 -27.57 7.04 -11.41
CA ALA A 24 -28.90 7.52 -11.82
C ALA A 24 -29.18 7.30 -13.32
N LYS A 25 -28.14 7.04 -14.13
CA LYS A 25 -28.24 6.65 -15.55
C LYS A 25 -28.08 5.13 -15.77
N GLY A 26 -28.15 4.33 -14.71
CA GLY A 26 -28.00 2.88 -14.76
C GLY A 26 -26.57 2.40 -15.04
N GLN A 27 -25.57 3.26 -14.91
CA GLN A 27 -24.16 2.89 -15.09
C GLN A 27 -23.54 2.55 -13.73
N ASN A 28 -22.85 1.41 -13.65
CA ASN A 28 -22.23 0.91 -12.43
C ASN A 28 -20.75 0.66 -12.70
N PRO A 29 -19.86 1.64 -12.47
CA PRO A 29 -18.44 1.43 -12.56
C PRO A 29 -17.97 0.43 -11.49
N ASP A 30 -16.98 -0.39 -11.83
CA ASP A 30 -16.38 -1.34 -10.88
C ASP A 30 -15.11 -0.77 -10.22
N VAL A 31 -14.41 0.11 -10.94
CA VAL A 31 -13.08 0.62 -10.57
C VAL A 31 -13.08 2.15 -10.48
N LEU A 32 -12.48 2.71 -9.43
CA LEU A 32 -12.16 4.13 -9.31
C LEU A 32 -10.66 4.32 -9.51
N ALA A 33 -10.28 5.01 -10.59
CA ALA A 33 -8.88 5.15 -10.96
C ALA A 33 -8.37 6.60 -10.89
N ILE A 34 -7.15 6.77 -10.36
CA ILE A 34 -6.44 8.05 -10.31
C ILE A 34 -5.11 8.03 -11.06
N SER A 35 -4.68 9.18 -11.57
CA SER A 35 -3.30 9.38 -12.06
C SER A 35 -2.42 9.82 -10.88
N TYR A 36 -1.18 9.36 -10.81
CA TYR A 36 -0.19 9.78 -9.82
C TYR A 36 1.15 10.12 -10.46
N TYR A 37 1.47 11.41 -10.46
CA TYR A 37 2.78 11.95 -10.82
C TYR A 37 3.26 12.81 -9.65
N PRO A 38 4.38 12.47 -9.00
CA PRO A 38 4.79 13.12 -7.76
C PRO A 38 5.05 14.62 -7.93
N GLU A 39 5.43 15.05 -9.15
CA GLU A 39 5.66 16.45 -9.49
C GLU A 39 4.45 17.35 -9.15
N TRP A 40 3.22 16.82 -9.27
CA TRP A 40 1.98 17.60 -9.08
C TRP A 40 1.05 17.04 -8.01
N HIS A 41 1.04 15.71 -7.79
CA HIS A 41 0.00 15.03 -7.01
C HIS A 41 0.39 14.75 -5.55
N GLY A 42 1.51 15.29 -5.09
CA GLY A 42 1.96 15.19 -3.70
C GLY A 42 2.95 14.05 -3.46
N THR A 43 3.19 13.76 -2.18
CA THR A 43 4.19 12.76 -1.76
C THR A 43 3.63 11.34 -1.82
N PRO A 44 4.47 10.29 -1.74
CA PRO A 44 4.00 8.92 -1.63
C PRO A 44 3.07 8.67 -0.42
N GLU A 45 3.29 9.36 0.70
CA GLU A 45 2.43 9.28 1.88
C GLU A 45 1.05 9.90 1.61
N ALA A 46 1.02 10.99 0.84
CA ALA A 46 -0.24 11.58 0.37
C ALA A 46 -0.97 10.64 -0.59
N LEU A 47 -0.24 9.92 -1.46
CA LEU A 47 -0.82 8.87 -2.30
C LEU A 47 -1.51 7.78 -1.45
N ASP A 48 -0.84 7.25 -0.43
CA ASP A 48 -1.43 6.22 0.45
C ASP A 48 -2.70 6.74 1.13
N LEU A 49 -2.65 7.95 1.68
CA LEU A 49 -3.81 8.60 2.30
C LEU A 49 -4.97 8.73 1.31
N ASN A 50 -4.68 9.17 0.09
CA ASN A 50 -5.69 9.39 -0.95
C ASN A 50 -6.36 8.07 -1.35
N LEU A 51 -5.58 7.03 -1.66
CA LEU A 51 -6.10 5.73 -2.07
C LEU A 51 -6.94 5.08 -0.96
N ASN A 52 -6.46 5.11 0.28
CA ASN A 52 -7.18 4.55 1.43
C ASN A 52 -8.44 5.35 1.77
N THR A 53 -8.41 6.69 1.64
CA THR A 53 -9.60 7.52 1.82
C THR A 53 -10.64 7.21 0.75
N MET A 54 -10.23 7.05 -0.51
CA MET A 54 -11.13 6.68 -1.60
C MET A 54 -11.78 5.31 -1.36
N ALA A 55 -10.97 4.29 -1.04
CA ALA A 55 -11.45 2.94 -0.74
C ALA A 55 -12.42 2.92 0.45
N THR A 56 -12.09 3.63 1.53
CA THR A 56 -12.94 3.67 2.74
C THR A 56 -14.26 4.41 2.48
N THR A 57 -14.22 5.53 1.76
CA THR A 57 -15.42 6.35 1.49
C THR A 57 -16.35 5.71 0.45
N HIS A 58 -15.78 4.93 -0.47
CA HIS A 58 -16.53 4.26 -1.54
C HIS A 58 -16.38 2.75 -1.41
N PRO A 59 -17.10 2.12 -0.45
CA PRO A 59 -17.11 0.68 -0.33
C PRO A 59 -17.65 -0.01 -1.58
N GLY A 60 -17.01 -1.11 -1.98
CA GLY A 60 -17.44 -1.95 -3.09
C GLY A 60 -16.87 -1.60 -4.47
N TYR A 61 -15.90 -0.68 -4.54
CA TYR A 61 -15.13 -0.43 -5.76
C TYR A 61 -13.67 -0.87 -5.59
N GLU A 62 -13.09 -1.34 -6.67
CA GLU A 62 -11.64 -1.51 -6.79
C GLU A 62 -10.98 -0.15 -7.06
N ILE A 63 -9.70 -0.02 -6.72
CA ILE A 63 -8.93 1.21 -6.84
C ILE A 63 -7.72 0.97 -7.75
N ASP A 64 -7.59 1.81 -8.77
CA ASP A 64 -6.48 1.75 -9.71
C ASP A 64 -5.64 3.03 -9.70
N ILE A 65 -4.36 2.84 -10.01
CA ILE A 65 -3.50 3.94 -10.45
C ILE A 65 -3.41 3.85 -11.97
N ALA A 66 -4.29 4.59 -12.64
CA ALA A 66 -4.44 4.55 -14.10
C ALA A 66 -3.21 5.07 -14.85
N GLU A 67 -2.42 5.95 -14.23
CA GLU A 67 -1.24 6.52 -14.85
C GLU A 67 -0.21 6.87 -13.80
N THR A 68 1.04 6.53 -14.07
CA THR A 68 2.20 7.04 -13.34
C THR A 68 3.45 6.98 -14.21
N ALA A 69 4.42 7.85 -13.95
CA ALA A 69 5.76 7.76 -14.52
C ALA A 69 6.78 8.43 -13.61
N TYR A 70 8.07 8.15 -13.85
CA TYR A 70 9.17 8.79 -13.15
C TYR A 70 10.40 8.85 -14.06
N PRO A 71 11.17 9.94 -14.14
CA PRO A 71 12.27 10.04 -15.09
C PRO A 71 13.52 9.30 -14.59
N ALA A 72 14.21 8.61 -15.52
CA ALA A 72 15.48 7.92 -15.26
C ALA A 72 16.71 8.84 -15.20
N SER A 73 16.55 10.12 -15.55
CA SER A 73 17.64 11.11 -15.61
C SER A 73 17.07 12.53 -15.61
N GLY A 74 17.95 13.53 -15.50
CA GLY A 74 17.60 14.94 -15.58
C GLY A 74 17.86 15.70 -14.28
N GLY A 75 17.93 17.04 -14.43
CA GLY A 75 18.28 18.02 -13.41
C GLY A 75 19.21 17.47 -12.35
N ASP A 76 20.47 17.22 -12.74
CA ASP A 76 21.59 16.78 -11.89
C ASP A 76 21.37 15.57 -10.96
N GLY A 77 20.29 14.80 -11.17
CA GLY A 77 19.91 13.70 -10.29
C GLY A 77 19.04 14.14 -9.10
N SER A 78 18.79 15.43 -8.91
CA SER A 78 17.84 15.92 -7.90
C SER A 78 16.44 15.29 -8.11
N PRO A 79 15.71 14.92 -7.05
CA PRO A 79 14.35 14.38 -7.18
C PRO A 79 13.36 15.33 -7.87
N LEU A 80 12.29 14.77 -8.44
CA LEU A 80 11.11 15.57 -8.77
C LEU A 80 10.50 16.20 -7.50
N PRO A 81 9.75 17.31 -7.61
CA PRO A 81 8.98 17.85 -6.50
C PRO A 81 8.16 16.77 -5.80
N ASN A 82 8.08 16.85 -4.46
CA ASN A 82 7.36 15.90 -3.59
C ASN A 82 7.85 14.44 -3.66
N SER A 83 8.94 14.15 -4.35
CA SER A 83 9.52 12.80 -4.44
C SER A 83 10.82 12.72 -3.64
N PRO A 84 11.08 11.62 -2.91
CA PRO A 84 12.38 11.38 -2.28
C PRO A 84 13.39 10.70 -3.24
N TYR A 85 12.96 10.27 -4.43
CA TYR A 85 13.78 9.42 -5.30
C TYR A 85 14.64 10.25 -6.25
N PRO A 86 15.95 9.99 -6.39
CA PRO A 86 16.78 10.74 -7.33
C PRO A 86 16.44 10.40 -8.78
N ARG A 87 16.59 11.36 -9.71
CA ARG A 87 16.38 11.13 -11.15
C ARG A 87 17.54 10.34 -11.75
N THR A 88 17.50 9.04 -11.51
CA THR A 88 18.46 8.01 -11.94
C THR A 88 17.69 6.75 -12.34
N VAL A 89 18.33 5.81 -13.04
CA VAL A 89 17.69 4.51 -13.37
C VAL A 89 17.22 3.78 -12.11
N GLN A 90 18.02 3.79 -11.03
CA GLN A 90 17.64 3.16 -9.77
C GLN A 90 16.48 3.93 -9.10
N GLY A 91 16.54 5.26 -9.04
CA GLY A 91 15.46 6.05 -8.45
C GLY A 91 14.15 5.98 -9.23
N GLN A 92 14.19 5.83 -10.56
CA GLN A 92 12.99 5.49 -11.36
C GLN A 92 12.41 4.13 -10.93
N ALA A 93 13.26 3.11 -10.74
CA ALA A 93 12.80 1.80 -10.26
C ALA A 93 12.16 1.90 -8.86
N ASP A 94 12.79 2.64 -7.94
CA ASP A 94 12.32 2.81 -6.57
C ASP A 94 11.00 3.60 -6.51
N ALA A 95 10.88 4.66 -7.32
CA ALA A 95 9.65 5.44 -7.43
C ALA A 95 8.48 4.61 -7.96
N ILE A 96 8.67 3.87 -9.06
CA ILE A 96 7.62 2.99 -9.61
C ILE A 96 7.27 1.86 -8.64
N ARG A 97 8.27 1.27 -7.98
CA ARG A 97 8.05 0.23 -6.96
C ARG A 97 7.20 0.76 -5.81
N ARG A 98 7.44 2.01 -5.37
CA ARG A 98 6.67 2.63 -4.29
C ARG A 98 5.20 2.83 -4.67
N VAL A 99 4.91 3.12 -5.94
CA VAL A 99 3.54 3.22 -6.45
C VAL A 99 2.88 1.85 -6.50
N PHE A 100 3.59 0.79 -6.92
CA PHE A 100 3.08 -0.59 -6.87
C PHE A 100 2.76 -1.00 -5.43
N GLN A 101 3.61 -0.63 -4.48
CA GLN A 101 3.37 -0.87 -3.07
C GLN A 101 2.12 -0.10 -2.58
N ALA A 102 1.97 1.18 -2.93
CA ALA A 102 0.78 1.96 -2.56
C ALA A 102 -0.53 1.31 -3.02
N ALA A 103 -0.54 0.74 -4.24
CA ALA A 103 -1.70 0.01 -4.75
C ALA A 103 -1.94 -1.29 -3.97
N ASN A 104 -0.90 -2.07 -3.68
CA ASN A 104 -1.06 -3.30 -2.87
C ASN A 104 -1.52 -3.02 -1.44
N ASP A 105 -1.12 -1.88 -0.87
CA ASP A 105 -1.40 -1.50 0.53
C ASP A 105 -2.75 -0.78 0.70
N VAL A 106 -3.60 -0.73 -0.35
CA VAL A 106 -4.97 -0.21 -0.25
C VAL A 106 -5.79 -1.11 0.67
N VAL A 107 -6.48 -0.48 1.63
CA VAL A 107 -7.36 -1.14 2.60
C VAL A 107 -8.31 -2.14 1.95
N ASP A 108 -8.53 -3.27 2.66
CA ASP A 108 -9.29 -4.43 2.20
C ASP A 108 -8.74 -5.07 0.89
N ASN A 109 -7.46 -4.84 0.56
CA ASN A 109 -6.83 -5.33 -0.67
C ASN A 109 -7.60 -4.93 -1.94
N ARG A 110 -8.09 -3.68 -1.96
CA ARG A 110 -8.90 -3.16 -3.08
C ARG A 110 -8.10 -2.55 -4.22
N GLY A 111 -6.78 -2.44 -4.07
CA GLY A 111 -5.92 -2.05 -5.18
C GLY A 111 -5.92 -3.13 -6.26
N SER A 112 -6.35 -2.78 -7.46
CA SER A 112 -6.47 -3.72 -8.58
C SER A 112 -5.30 -3.64 -9.56
N GLY A 113 -4.63 -2.49 -9.66
CA GLY A 113 -3.56 -2.33 -10.63
C GLY A 113 -2.89 -0.96 -10.67
N VAL A 114 -1.74 -0.95 -11.37
CA VAL A 114 -0.97 0.27 -11.70
C VAL A 114 -0.56 0.20 -13.15
N LEU A 115 -0.82 1.28 -13.90
CA LEU A 115 -0.34 1.44 -15.27
C LEU A 115 0.75 2.50 -15.31
N VAL A 116 1.94 2.07 -15.73
CA VAL A 116 3.05 2.99 -16.03
C VAL A 116 2.84 3.58 -17.42
N TRP A 117 2.69 4.89 -17.48
CA TRP A 117 2.30 5.61 -18.68
C TRP A 117 3.49 5.88 -19.59
N GLU A 118 3.28 5.69 -20.90
CA GLU A 118 4.25 5.91 -21.98
C GLU A 118 5.72 5.54 -21.64
N PRO A 119 6.02 4.27 -21.31
CA PRO A 119 7.36 3.90 -20.88
C PRO A 119 8.46 4.15 -21.95
N ALA A 120 8.10 4.37 -23.22
CA ALA A 120 9.04 4.72 -24.28
C ALA A 120 8.93 6.17 -24.80
N GLY A 121 8.03 6.98 -24.23
CA GLY A 121 7.75 8.36 -24.67
C GLY A 121 8.02 9.37 -23.57
N TYR A 122 7.18 9.37 -22.54
CA TYR A 122 7.25 10.30 -21.43
C TYR A 122 7.97 9.72 -20.21
N GLN A 123 8.89 10.49 -19.63
CA GLN A 123 9.74 10.06 -18.50
C GLN A 123 10.22 8.60 -18.66
N PRO A 124 10.87 8.30 -19.80
CA PRO A 124 10.83 6.96 -20.36
C PRO A 124 11.66 5.98 -19.53
N MET A 125 11.17 4.75 -19.48
CA MET A 125 11.89 3.56 -19.04
C MET A 125 12.69 2.93 -20.18
N PHE A 126 12.62 3.47 -21.40
CA PHE A 126 13.39 3.04 -22.57
C PHE A 126 14.28 4.18 -23.07
N ARG A 127 15.40 3.84 -23.69
CA ARG A 127 16.30 4.77 -24.38
C ARG A 127 16.48 4.35 -25.84
N ALA A 128 16.72 5.31 -26.71
CA ALA A 128 17.09 5.03 -28.10
C ALA A 128 18.45 4.31 -28.14
N VAL A 129 18.60 3.34 -29.04
CA VAL A 129 19.86 2.63 -29.26
C VAL A 129 20.77 3.48 -30.17
N PRO A 130 21.97 3.89 -29.73
CA PRO A 130 22.85 4.70 -30.56
C PRO A 130 23.17 4.03 -31.91
N GLY A 131 22.99 4.77 -33.00
CA GLY A 131 23.29 4.30 -34.36
C GLY A 131 22.21 3.43 -35.01
N LEU A 132 21.09 3.15 -34.33
CA LEU A 132 19.96 2.41 -34.91
C LEU A 132 18.70 3.27 -34.93
N ALA A 133 18.20 3.55 -36.13
CA ALA A 133 16.95 4.31 -36.31
C ALA A 133 15.75 3.50 -35.79
N ASN A 134 14.84 4.16 -35.07
CA ASN A 134 13.61 3.58 -34.52
C ASN A 134 13.81 2.37 -33.60
N THR A 135 14.98 2.23 -32.99
CA THR A 135 15.29 1.12 -32.06
C THR A 135 15.42 1.64 -30.64
N TRP A 136 14.76 0.96 -29.70
CA TRP A 136 14.72 1.30 -28.29
C TRP A 136 15.14 0.10 -27.44
N GLU A 137 15.85 0.36 -26.35
CA GLU A 137 16.23 -0.64 -25.35
C GLU A 137 15.79 -0.18 -23.95
N PRO A 138 15.36 -1.09 -23.07
CA PRO A 138 14.91 -0.72 -21.74
C PRO A 138 16.07 -0.31 -20.83
N HIS A 139 15.81 0.63 -19.93
CA HIS A 139 16.61 0.82 -18.73
C HIS A 139 16.40 -0.36 -17.78
N ALA A 140 17.38 -0.62 -16.90
CA ALA A 140 17.29 -1.66 -15.89
C ALA A 140 16.12 -1.48 -14.89
N SER A 141 15.57 -0.27 -14.80
CA SER A 141 14.36 0.05 -14.02
C SER A 141 13.15 -0.79 -14.43
N ILE A 142 13.06 -1.26 -15.68
CA ILE A 142 11.96 -2.12 -16.14
C ILE A 142 11.86 -3.43 -15.35
N ASN A 143 12.95 -3.85 -14.70
CA ASN A 143 12.94 -5.04 -13.86
C ASN A 143 12.00 -4.91 -12.64
N VAL A 144 11.55 -3.69 -12.31
CA VAL A 144 10.54 -3.46 -11.26
C VAL A 144 9.24 -4.21 -11.51
N PHE A 145 8.81 -4.41 -12.77
CA PHE A 145 7.61 -5.18 -13.09
C PHE A 145 7.74 -6.66 -12.72
N ASN A 146 8.96 -7.20 -12.73
CA ASN A 146 9.22 -8.56 -12.26
C ASN A 146 9.42 -8.58 -10.74
N ALA A 147 10.10 -7.58 -10.19
CA ALA A 147 10.36 -7.47 -8.75
C ALA A 147 9.08 -7.20 -7.93
N GLY A 148 8.10 -6.50 -8.50
CA GLY A 148 6.81 -6.20 -7.89
C GLY A 148 5.85 -7.39 -7.84
N ARG A 149 6.16 -8.51 -8.49
CA ARG A 149 5.33 -9.72 -8.41
C ARG A 149 5.56 -10.41 -7.08
N ALA A 150 4.55 -10.39 -6.22
CA ALA A 150 4.55 -11.18 -5.00
C ALA A 150 4.73 -12.65 -5.35
N LYS A 151 5.77 -13.29 -4.82
CA LYS A 151 5.95 -14.75 -4.87
C LYS A 151 5.19 -15.43 -3.73
N HIS A 152 5.11 -14.72 -2.61
CA HIS A 152 4.42 -15.13 -1.41
C HIS A 152 3.69 -13.94 -0.82
N ILE A 153 2.47 -14.16 -0.31
CA ILE A 153 1.73 -13.18 0.49
C ILE A 153 1.66 -13.75 1.89
N LEU A 154 2.35 -13.11 2.83
CA LEU A 154 2.38 -13.51 4.24
C LEU A 154 1.25 -12.75 4.97
N GLN A 155 0.52 -13.44 5.83
CA GLN A 155 -0.31 -12.79 6.85
C GLN A 155 0.63 -12.11 7.85
N ASP A 156 1.05 -10.89 7.52
CA ASP A 156 2.10 -10.18 8.24
C ASP A 156 1.60 -9.50 9.51
N THR A 157 0.29 -9.28 9.63
CA THR A 157 -0.34 -8.71 10.81
C THR A 157 -1.42 -9.64 11.35
N VAL A 158 -1.40 -9.89 12.67
CA VAL A 158 -2.45 -10.62 13.38
C VAL A 158 -3.03 -9.77 14.50
N HIS A 159 -4.34 -9.80 14.64
CA HIS A 159 -5.05 -9.16 15.73
C HIS A 159 -5.46 -10.21 16.76
N THR A 160 -5.20 -9.95 18.03
CA THR A 160 -5.62 -10.79 19.15
C THR A 160 -6.04 -9.89 20.33
N ALA A 161 -6.64 -10.49 21.35
CA ALA A 161 -7.02 -9.78 22.55
C ALA A 161 -6.59 -10.55 23.80
N THR A 162 -6.32 -9.82 24.87
CA THR A 162 -6.10 -10.35 26.22
C THR A 162 -6.77 -9.44 27.24
N VAL A 163 -6.78 -9.84 28.51
CA VAL A 163 -7.22 -8.99 29.62
C VAL A 163 -6.02 -8.49 30.41
N VAL A 164 -6.20 -7.41 31.17
CA VAL A 164 -5.18 -6.87 32.07
C VAL A 164 -4.56 -7.98 32.93
N GLY A 165 -3.23 -8.03 32.94
CA GLY A 165 -2.43 -9.02 33.69
C GLY A 165 -2.32 -10.41 33.05
N ALA A 166 -3.04 -10.69 31.96
CA ALA A 166 -2.98 -11.99 31.29
C ALA A 166 -2.07 -11.98 30.05
N ALA A 167 -1.28 -13.04 29.89
CA ALA A 167 -0.44 -13.23 28.72
C ALA A 167 -1.29 -13.46 27.45
N PRO A 168 -1.06 -12.70 26.36
CA PRO A 168 -1.81 -12.87 25.12
C PRO A 168 -1.46 -14.17 24.43
N LYS A 169 -2.47 -14.82 23.83
CA LYS A 169 -2.27 -16.04 23.04
C LYS A 169 -1.83 -15.67 21.63
N LEU A 170 -0.53 -15.66 21.39
CA LEU A 170 0.05 -15.47 20.07
C LEU A 170 0.09 -16.79 19.29
N PRO A 171 -0.20 -16.79 17.98
CA PRO A 171 -0.15 -18.00 17.16
C PRO A 171 1.30 -18.46 16.97
N SER A 172 1.53 -19.77 16.88
CA SER A 172 2.86 -20.35 16.59
C SER A 172 3.18 -20.43 15.10
N SER A 173 2.18 -20.23 14.24
CA SER A 173 2.31 -20.18 12.78
C SER A 173 1.32 -19.21 12.15
N LEU A 174 1.65 -18.69 10.99
CA LEU A 174 0.84 -17.76 10.21
C LEU A 174 0.58 -18.30 8.80
N HIS A 175 -0.46 -17.81 8.14
CA HIS A 175 -0.77 -18.22 6.78
C HIS A 175 0.11 -17.50 5.77
N MET A 176 0.54 -18.23 4.75
CA MET A 176 1.25 -17.69 3.60
C MET A 176 0.67 -18.27 2.32
N LEU A 177 0.26 -17.42 1.40
CA LEU A 177 -0.18 -17.79 0.06
C LEU A 177 1.03 -17.86 -0.87
N THR A 178 1.20 -18.97 -1.59
CA THR A 178 2.10 -19.06 -2.74
C THR A 178 1.33 -18.66 -4.00
N THR A 179 1.73 -17.55 -4.63
CA THR A 179 1.01 -16.99 -5.79
C THR A 179 1.14 -17.85 -7.06
N ALA A 180 2.17 -18.69 -7.15
CA ALA A 180 2.39 -19.57 -8.30
C ALA A 180 1.29 -20.63 -8.48
N ASN A 181 0.59 -21.03 -7.41
CA ASN A 181 -0.42 -22.09 -7.42
C ASN A 181 -1.61 -21.82 -6.50
N ASN A 182 -1.74 -20.60 -5.98
CA ASN A 182 -2.75 -20.18 -5.01
C ASN A 182 -2.85 -21.09 -3.77
N LYS A 183 -1.76 -21.75 -3.39
CA LYS A 183 -1.75 -22.64 -2.22
C LYS A 183 -1.46 -21.84 -0.96
N ILE A 184 -2.34 -21.95 0.03
CA ILE A 184 -2.08 -21.46 1.38
C ILE A 184 -1.32 -22.52 2.17
N ILE A 185 -0.20 -22.13 2.78
CA ILE A 185 0.57 -22.95 3.72
C ILE A 185 0.70 -22.21 5.06
N THR A 186 1.06 -22.93 6.12
CA THR A 186 1.39 -22.34 7.41
C THR A 186 2.91 -22.22 7.55
N VAL A 187 3.40 -21.05 7.93
CA VAL A 187 4.82 -20.80 8.23
C VAL A 187 4.99 -20.54 9.73
N PRO A 188 6.02 -21.10 10.39
CA PRO A 188 6.26 -20.86 11.80
C PRO A 188 6.66 -19.41 12.05
N VAL A 189 6.19 -18.84 13.16
CA VAL A 189 6.55 -17.50 13.63
C VAL A 189 7.31 -17.58 14.94
N ARG A 190 8.35 -16.76 15.07
CA ARG A 190 9.06 -16.51 16.33
C ARG A 190 8.75 -15.09 16.78
N TRP A 191 7.96 -14.95 17.84
CA TRP A 191 7.64 -13.65 18.44
C TRP A 191 8.78 -13.17 19.34
N GLN A 192 9.02 -11.85 19.33
CA GLN A 192 9.84 -11.23 20.35
C GLN A 192 9.10 -11.27 21.71
N PRO A 193 9.84 -11.24 22.83
CA PRO A 193 9.22 -11.08 24.14
C PRO A 193 8.42 -9.79 24.21
N LEU A 194 7.29 -9.82 24.93
CA LEU A 194 6.55 -8.60 25.23
C LEU A 194 7.41 -7.66 26.10
N PRO A 195 7.28 -6.33 25.91
CA PRO A 195 7.83 -5.38 26.86
C PRO A 195 7.32 -5.68 28.29
N PRO A 196 8.16 -5.51 29.32
CA PRO A 196 7.70 -5.62 30.70
C PRO A 196 6.50 -4.70 30.97
N GLY A 197 5.46 -5.24 31.60
CA GLY A 197 4.23 -4.51 31.91
C GLY A 197 3.35 -4.16 30.71
N ALA A 198 3.60 -4.75 29.54
CA ALA A 198 2.80 -4.52 28.33
C ALA A 198 1.29 -4.72 28.55
N THR A 199 0.90 -5.67 29.41
CA THR A 199 -0.51 -6.01 29.67
C THR A 199 -1.03 -5.46 30.99
N ASP A 200 -0.32 -4.54 31.65
CA ASP A 200 -0.67 -4.08 33.01
C ASP A 200 -1.82 -3.06 33.02
N LYS A 201 -2.15 -2.49 31.86
CA LYS A 201 -3.24 -1.52 31.70
C LYS A 201 -3.99 -1.76 30.38
N PRO A 202 -5.27 -1.35 30.29
CA PRO A 202 -5.98 -1.42 29.04
C PRO A 202 -5.33 -0.58 27.94
N GLY A 203 -5.49 -1.01 26.69
CA GLY A 203 -4.97 -0.34 25.51
C GLY A 203 -4.36 -1.30 24.48
N GLU A 204 -3.80 -0.74 23.42
CA GLU A 204 -3.20 -1.51 22.34
C GLU A 204 -1.69 -1.71 22.56
N VAL A 205 -1.22 -2.93 22.34
CA VAL A 205 0.20 -3.30 22.35
C VAL A 205 0.56 -3.97 21.05
N THR A 206 1.69 -3.56 20.46
CA THR A 206 2.27 -4.23 19.30
C THR A 206 3.48 -5.06 19.70
N VAL A 207 3.58 -6.29 19.19
CA VAL A 207 4.79 -7.13 19.29
C VAL A 207 5.23 -7.57 17.91
N THR A 208 6.54 -7.53 17.66
CA THR A 208 7.11 -7.97 16.39
C THR A 208 7.51 -9.44 16.46
N GLY A 209 7.50 -10.11 15.32
CA GLY A 209 7.95 -11.47 15.15
C GLY A 209 8.64 -11.66 13.81
N THR A 210 9.14 -12.87 13.57
CA THR A 210 9.84 -13.21 12.33
C THR A 210 9.44 -14.61 11.87
N THR A 211 9.20 -14.74 10.57
CA THR A 211 9.01 -16.01 9.86
C THR A 211 10.21 -16.29 8.96
N GLY A 212 10.26 -17.46 8.32
CA GLY A 212 11.29 -17.75 7.31
C GLY A 212 11.23 -16.84 6.07
N THR A 213 10.15 -16.06 5.90
CA THR A 213 9.89 -15.26 4.70
C THR A 213 9.77 -13.76 4.97
N GLY A 214 9.72 -13.33 6.23
CA GLY A 214 9.68 -11.90 6.56
C GLY A 214 9.31 -11.60 8.01
N PRO A 215 9.41 -10.31 8.41
CA PRO A 215 8.91 -9.83 9.69
C PRO A 215 7.38 -9.86 9.74
N VAL A 216 6.82 -9.95 10.94
CA VAL A 216 5.38 -9.92 11.20
C VAL A 216 5.08 -9.15 12.49
N THR A 217 3.84 -8.71 12.65
CA THR A 217 3.36 -7.91 13.78
C THR A 217 2.12 -8.57 14.37
N ALA A 218 2.03 -8.60 15.70
CA ALA A 218 0.77 -8.86 16.39
C ALA A 218 0.31 -7.59 17.08
N VAL A 219 -0.93 -7.21 16.82
CA VAL A 219 -1.65 -6.14 17.51
C VAL A 219 -2.52 -6.78 18.57
N ILE A 220 -2.28 -6.44 19.83
CA ILE A 220 -2.92 -7.03 21.00
C ILE A 220 -3.79 -5.96 21.66
N ASP A 221 -5.09 -6.18 21.66
CA ASP A 221 -6.01 -5.35 22.45
C ASP A 221 -6.05 -5.87 23.90
N VAL A 222 -5.61 -5.04 24.85
CA VAL A 222 -5.64 -5.33 26.28
C VAL A 222 -6.93 -4.74 26.86
N MET A 223 -7.85 -5.63 27.21
CA MET A 223 -9.16 -5.27 27.74
C MET A 223 -9.12 -5.19 29.28
N PRO A 224 -9.96 -4.35 29.91
CA PRO A 224 -10.20 -4.42 31.33
C PRO A 224 -10.61 -5.84 31.76
N SER A 225 -10.20 -6.27 32.95
CA SER A 225 -10.69 -7.54 33.49
C SER A 225 -12.20 -7.41 33.77
N LEU A 226 -12.98 -8.46 33.43
CA LEU A 226 -14.40 -8.56 33.78
C LEU A 226 -14.51 -8.62 35.31
N GLY A 227 -14.58 -7.46 35.94
CA GLY A 227 -14.51 -7.28 37.40
C GLY A 227 -14.57 -5.81 37.82
N GLU A 228 -14.16 -4.88 36.96
CA GLU A 228 -14.41 -3.43 37.15
C GLU A 228 -15.69 -3.01 36.43
N HIS A 229 -16.82 -3.64 36.79
CA HIS A 229 -18.06 -2.88 36.75
C HIS A 229 -18.06 -2.00 37.99
N ASP A 230 -18.06 -0.69 37.75
CA ASP A 230 -18.18 0.35 38.75
C ASP A 230 -19.47 0.13 39.56
N VAL A 231 -19.35 -0.61 40.66
CA VAL A 231 -20.32 -0.65 41.74
C VAL A 231 -19.93 0.46 42.70
N THR A 232 -20.19 1.70 42.30
CA THR A 232 -20.36 2.83 43.23
C THR A 232 -21.61 3.61 42.79
N THR A 233 -22.78 3.16 43.29
CA THR A 233 -23.60 3.80 44.33
C THR A 233 -24.51 4.93 43.85
N SER A 234 -25.82 4.59 43.83
CA SER A 234 -27.00 5.32 44.33
C SER A 234 -27.23 6.79 43.96
#